data_AF-A0A212C848-F1
#
_entry.id   AF-A0A212C848-F1
#
_cell.length_a   1.000
_cell.length_b   1.000
_cell.length_c   1.000
_cell.angle_alpha   90.00
_cell.angle_beta   90.00
_cell.angle_gamma   90.00
#
_symmetry.space_group_name_H-M   'P 1'
#
loop_
_entity.id
_entity.type
_entity.pdbx_description
1 polymer ?
#
loop_
_entity_poly.entity_id
_entity_poly.type
_entity_poly.pdbx_seq_one_letter_code
_entity_poly.pdbx_strand_id
1 'polypeptide(L)'
;MATQEKAPEERISQFDYALLPEILQSPPMGHHRKFHPDCEFLLGKDVGNIAKYDVRVQNPENTLSRDDKARYQEEKARLESFKNWPFYAQGMAPRELSAAGFVFTGKRDIVQCFSCGGCLGNWEDDDDPWKEHAKWFPK
;
A
#
# COMPACT_ATOMS: atom_id res chain seq x y z
N MET A 1 -5.22 8.66 -66.35
CA MET A 1 -4.26 7.76 -65.68
C MET A 1 -3.53 8.61 -64.65
N ALA A 2 -3.92 8.49 -63.38
CA ALA A 2 -3.28 9.19 -62.27
C ALA A 2 -2.58 8.14 -61.41
N THR A 3 -1.27 8.21 -61.33
CA THR A 3 -0.43 7.34 -60.49
C THR A 3 -0.47 7.85 -59.06
N GLN A 4 -0.95 7.03 -58.13
CA GLN A 4 -0.81 7.27 -56.70
C GLN A 4 0.59 6.81 -56.27
N GLU A 5 1.47 7.76 -55.96
CA GLU A 5 2.68 7.47 -55.19
C GLU A 5 2.33 7.48 -53.71
N LYS A 6 2.48 6.31 -53.07
CA LYS A 6 2.23 6.10 -51.64
C LYS A 6 3.48 6.54 -50.86
N ALA A 7 3.33 7.48 -49.94
CA ALA A 7 4.40 7.93 -49.04
C ALA A 7 4.92 6.78 -48.14
N PRO A 8 6.21 6.77 -47.77
CA PRO A 8 6.77 5.72 -46.94
C PRO A 8 6.32 5.88 -45.47
N GLU A 9 5.91 4.77 -44.87
CA GLU A 9 5.62 4.69 -43.43
C GLU A 9 6.95 4.75 -42.65
N GLU A 10 7.28 5.93 -42.12
CA GLU A 10 8.41 6.10 -41.20
C GLU A 10 8.08 5.52 -39.81
N ARG A 11 8.73 4.40 -39.55
CA ARG A 11 8.84 3.62 -38.32
C ARG A 11 9.24 4.50 -37.13
N ILE A 12 8.29 4.86 -36.28
CA ILE A 12 8.55 5.50 -34.98
C ILE A 12 9.28 4.51 -34.07
N SER A 13 10.35 5.00 -33.44
CA SER A 13 11.05 4.46 -32.26
C SER A 13 12.22 3.49 -32.51
N GLN A 14 13.35 4.03 -32.99
CA GLN A 14 14.66 3.60 -32.52
C GLN A 14 15.02 4.46 -31.30
N PHE A 15 14.60 4.05 -30.11
CA PHE A 15 15.34 4.46 -28.92
C PHE A 15 16.69 3.74 -28.99
N ASP A 16 17.74 4.48 -29.33
CA ASP A 16 19.10 3.96 -29.33
C ASP A 16 19.55 3.80 -27.87
N TYR A 17 19.33 2.61 -27.33
CA TYR A 17 19.69 2.23 -25.96
C TYR A 17 21.19 2.35 -25.66
N ALA A 18 22.03 2.63 -26.66
CA ALA A 18 23.47 2.79 -26.55
C ALA A 18 23.92 4.08 -25.80
N LEU A 19 23.01 5.04 -25.57
CA LEU A 19 23.30 6.25 -24.77
C LEU A 19 22.78 6.17 -23.33
N LEU A 20 22.24 5.02 -22.91
CA LEU A 20 21.87 4.84 -21.51
C LEU A 20 23.14 4.71 -20.64
N PRO A 21 23.20 5.39 -19.48
CA PRO A 21 24.30 5.24 -18.53
C PRO A 21 24.57 3.77 -18.25
N GLU A 22 25.85 3.39 -18.11
CA GLU A 22 26.30 2.00 -17.80
C GLU A 22 25.53 1.36 -16.63
N ILE A 23 24.97 2.18 -15.75
CA ILE A 23 24.11 1.81 -14.61
C ILE A 23 22.86 1.01 -15.05
N LEU A 24 22.35 1.21 -16.27
CA LEU A 24 21.21 0.49 -16.83
C LEU A 24 21.61 -0.78 -17.60
N GLN A 25 22.91 -1.03 -17.81
CA GLN A 25 23.41 -2.14 -18.63
C GLN A 25 23.53 -3.46 -17.86
N SER A 26 23.55 -3.45 -16.52
CA SER A 26 23.43 -4.67 -15.73
C SER A 26 22.18 -4.65 -14.86
N PRO A 27 21.33 -5.69 -14.92
CA PRO A 27 20.14 -5.80 -14.09
C PRO A 27 20.46 -5.56 -12.60
N PRO A 28 19.49 -5.11 -11.79
CA PRO A 28 19.70 -4.92 -10.34
C PRO A 28 20.36 -6.12 -9.66
N MET A 29 20.06 -7.33 -10.14
CA MET A 29 20.66 -8.57 -9.64
C MET A 29 22.12 -8.78 -10.03
N GLY A 30 22.56 -8.26 -11.18
CA GLY A 30 23.97 -8.29 -11.60
C GLY A 30 24.84 -7.45 -10.68
N HIS A 31 24.37 -6.25 -10.33
CA HIS A 31 25.03 -5.39 -9.33
C HIS A 31 25.03 -6.04 -7.95
N HIS A 32 23.88 -6.58 -7.52
CA HIS A 32 23.77 -7.23 -6.21
C HIS A 32 24.77 -8.38 -6.06
N ARG A 33 24.91 -9.22 -7.08
CA ARG A 33 25.88 -10.33 -7.10
C ARG A 33 27.34 -9.85 -7.11
N LYS A 34 27.63 -8.74 -7.80
CA LYS A 34 28.99 -8.18 -7.91
C LYS A 34 29.47 -7.57 -6.60
N PHE A 35 28.62 -6.81 -5.92
CA PHE A 35 29.03 -6.02 -4.75
C PHE A 35 28.64 -6.66 -3.41
N HIS A 36 27.63 -7.53 -3.38
CA HIS A 36 27.23 -8.27 -2.19
C HIS A 36 27.01 -9.76 -2.53
N PRO A 37 28.06 -10.48 -2.94
CA PRO A 37 27.96 -11.91 -3.26
C PRO A 37 27.47 -12.76 -2.07
N ASP A 38 27.71 -12.29 -0.84
CA ASP A 38 27.31 -12.96 0.40
C ASP A 38 25.90 -12.59 0.87
N CYS A 39 25.13 -11.84 0.07
CA CYS A 39 23.75 -11.52 0.42
C CYS A 39 22.93 -12.79 0.64
N GLU A 40 22.26 -12.87 1.79
CA GLU A 40 21.46 -14.03 2.18
C GLU A 40 20.34 -14.35 1.17
N PHE A 41 19.76 -13.34 0.53
CA PHE A 41 18.82 -13.53 -0.59
C PHE A 41 19.45 -14.25 -1.79
N LEU A 42 20.68 -13.86 -2.17
CA LEU A 42 21.42 -14.49 -3.27
C LEU A 42 21.92 -15.88 -2.91
N LEU A 43 22.21 -16.13 -1.64
CA LEU A 43 22.54 -17.44 -1.08
C LEU A 43 21.32 -18.35 -0.94
N GLY A 44 20.12 -17.90 -1.33
CA GLY A 44 18.89 -18.68 -1.24
C GLY A 44 18.41 -18.91 0.19
N LYS A 45 18.91 -18.14 1.16
CA LYS A 45 18.40 -18.16 2.53
C LYS A 45 17.06 -17.43 2.56
N ASP A 46 16.19 -17.88 3.46
CA ASP A 46 14.96 -17.15 3.76
C ASP A 46 15.31 -15.87 4.51
N VAL A 47 15.29 -14.75 3.77
CA VAL A 47 15.44 -13.40 4.31
C VAL A 47 14.08 -12.74 4.57
N GLY A 48 13.00 -13.53 4.47
CA GLY A 48 11.63 -13.06 4.61
C GLY A 48 11.13 -12.33 3.38
N ASN A 49 10.05 -12.84 2.79
CA ASN A 49 9.15 -12.02 1.99
C ASN A 49 7.99 -11.61 2.89
N ILE A 50 7.76 -10.32 3.07
CA ILE A 50 6.50 -9.88 3.68
C ILE A 50 5.44 -10.05 2.60
N ALA A 51 4.47 -10.95 2.80
CA ALA A 51 3.38 -11.07 1.85
C ALA A 51 2.73 -9.69 1.69
N LYS A 52 2.31 -9.33 0.47
CA LYS A 52 1.65 -8.04 0.17
C LYS A 52 0.56 -7.71 1.24
N TYR A 53 -0.10 -8.75 1.74
CA TYR A 53 -1.22 -8.70 2.68
C TYR A 53 -0.81 -8.77 4.16
N ASP A 54 0.36 -9.32 4.51
CA ASP A 54 0.84 -9.35 5.91
C ASP A 54 1.21 -7.96 6.43
N VAL A 55 1.39 -6.99 5.50
CA VAL A 55 1.54 -5.57 5.83
C VAL A 55 0.21 -4.94 6.30
N ARG A 56 -0.96 -5.60 6.20
CA ARG A 56 -2.26 -4.99 6.56
C ARG A 56 -2.44 -4.80 8.05
N VAL A 57 -2.15 -5.83 8.84
CA VAL A 57 -2.30 -5.78 10.31
C VAL A 57 -1.19 -4.89 10.88
N GLN A 58 -1.59 -3.82 11.56
CA GLN A 58 -0.67 -2.86 12.16
C GLN A 58 -0.55 -3.11 13.66
N ASN A 59 0.60 -2.81 14.24
CA ASN A 59 0.77 -2.74 15.69
C ASN A 59 1.31 -1.36 16.08
N PRO A 60 0.47 -0.31 16.07
CA PRO A 60 0.90 1.00 16.51
C PRO A 60 1.13 1.00 18.03
N GLU A 61 2.25 1.57 18.47
CA GLU A 61 2.62 1.68 19.89
C GLU A 61 1.57 2.39 20.76
N ASN A 62 0.68 3.19 20.16
CA ASN A 62 -0.42 3.86 20.83
C ASN A 62 -1.75 3.19 20.48
N THR A 63 -2.18 2.25 21.30
CA THR A 63 -3.55 1.73 21.31
C THR A 63 -4.50 2.64 22.08
N LEU A 64 -5.76 2.73 21.63
CA LEU A 64 -6.84 3.47 22.31
C LEU A 64 -6.93 3.11 23.80
N SER A 65 -6.96 4.13 24.68
CA SER A 65 -7.17 3.94 26.12
C SER A 65 -8.60 3.48 26.43
N ARG A 66 -8.87 3.07 27.67
CA ARG A 66 -10.21 2.67 28.10
C ARG A 66 -11.24 3.80 27.94
N ASP A 67 -10.84 5.03 28.23
CA ASP A 67 -11.71 6.21 28.13
C ASP A 67 -11.97 6.57 26.66
N ASP A 68 -10.96 6.41 25.79
CA ASP A 68 -11.12 6.56 24.34
C ASP A 68 -12.13 5.54 23.79
N LYS A 69 -12.04 4.28 24.22
CA LYS A 69 -12.98 3.23 23.78
C LYS A 69 -14.42 3.57 24.10
N ALA A 70 -14.69 4.18 25.25
CA ALA A 70 -16.04 4.61 25.63
C ALA A 70 -16.56 5.73 24.71
N ARG A 71 -15.73 6.74 24.43
CA ARG A 71 -16.07 7.81 23.48
C ARG A 71 -16.37 7.27 22.09
N TYR A 72 -15.56 6.33 21.60
CA TYR A 72 -15.66 5.80 20.24
C TYR A 72 -16.73 4.71 20.06
N GLN A 73 -17.54 4.41 21.09
CA GLN A 73 -18.78 3.66 20.89
C GLN A 73 -19.72 4.40 19.94
N GLU A 74 -19.72 5.74 19.97
CA GLU A 74 -20.49 6.57 19.05
C GLU A 74 -19.78 6.67 17.68
N GLU A 75 -20.47 6.28 16.60
CA GLU A 75 -19.92 6.35 15.24
C GLU A 75 -19.53 7.77 14.83
N LYS A 76 -20.30 8.78 15.26
CA LYS A 76 -20.01 10.17 14.98
C LYS A 76 -18.64 10.58 15.52
N ALA A 77 -18.31 10.17 16.75
CA ALA A 77 -17.00 10.42 17.33
C ALA A 77 -15.88 9.72 16.55
N ARG A 78 -16.13 8.50 16.05
CA ARG A 78 -15.18 7.80 15.17
C ARG A 78 -14.96 8.57 13.87
N LEU A 79 -16.03 9.02 13.22
CA LEU A 79 -15.95 9.79 11.99
C LEU A 79 -15.17 11.11 12.17
N GLU A 80 -15.36 11.79 13.30
CA GLU A 80 -14.61 13.01 13.64
C GLU A 80 -13.10 12.79 13.73
N SER A 81 -12.65 11.57 14.07
CA SER A 81 -11.22 11.24 14.14
C SER A 81 -10.53 11.35 12.77
N PHE A 82 -11.27 11.20 11.66
CA PHE A 82 -10.75 11.23 10.29
C PHE A 82 -10.54 12.64 9.72
N LYS A 83 -10.61 13.70 10.53
CA LYS A 83 -10.45 15.09 10.08
C LYS A 83 -9.17 15.33 9.25
N ASN A 84 -8.09 14.61 9.54
CA ASN A 84 -6.80 14.69 8.85
C ASN A 84 -6.45 13.38 8.12
N TRP A 85 -7.46 12.68 7.58
CA TRP A 85 -7.25 11.46 6.79
C TRP A 85 -6.30 11.75 5.60
N PRO A 86 -5.24 10.95 5.38
CA PRO A 86 -4.23 11.28 4.39
C PRO A 86 -4.80 11.34 2.97
N PHE A 87 -4.22 12.22 2.16
CA PHE A 87 -4.63 12.43 0.78
C PHE A 87 -4.50 11.17 -0.09
N TYR A 88 -3.48 10.35 0.15
CA TYR A 88 -3.24 9.15 -0.65
C TYR A 88 -4.23 8.00 -0.38
N ALA A 89 -5.00 8.06 0.72
CA ALA A 89 -5.97 7.04 1.09
C ALA A 89 -7.43 7.52 0.93
N GLN A 90 -7.65 8.61 0.18
CA GLN A 90 -8.99 9.20 0.00
C GLN A 90 -9.95 8.31 -0.80
N GLY A 91 -9.46 7.28 -1.47
CA GLY A 91 -10.31 6.24 -2.07
C GLY A 91 -11.13 5.48 -1.03
N MET A 92 -10.61 5.38 0.21
CA MET A 92 -11.40 4.88 1.34
C MET A 92 -12.26 5.99 1.94
N ALA A 93 -13.57 5.76 1.97
CA ALA A 93 -14.50 6.68 2.59
C ALA A 93 -14.40 6.58 4.13
N PRO A 94 -14.07 7.69 4.85
CA PRO A 94 -14.04 7.70 6.31
C PRO A 94 -15.35 7.24 6.97
N ARG A 95 -16.48 7.45 6.29
CA ARG A 95 -17.80 7.00 6.74
C ARG A 95 -17.89 5.47 6.79
N GLU A 96 -17.36 4.76 5.80
CA GLU A 96 -17.40 3.29 5.74
C GLU A 96 -16.46 2.67 6.77
N LEU A 97 -15.26 3.24 6.92
CA LEU A 97 -14.32 2.86 7.97
C LEU A 97 -14.95 3.05 9.36
N SER A 98 -15.57 4.21 9.60
CA SER A 98 -16.23 4.52 10.89
C SER A 98 -17.41 3.60 11.16
N ALA A 99 -18.23 3.29 10.15
CA ALA A 99 -19.34 2.35 10.26
C ALA A 99 -18.85 0.94 10.64
N ALA A 100 -17.74 0.48 10.05
CA ALA A 100 -17.10 -0.80 10.39
C ALA A 100 -16.39 -0.82 11.77
N GLY A 101 -16.48 0.26 12.55
CA GLY A 101 -15.95 0.33 13.91
C GLY A 101 -14.55 0.91 14.02
N PHE A 102 -13.99 1.45 12.94
CA PHE A 102 -12.63 1.98 12.94
C PHE A 102 -12.53 3.44 13.38
N VAL A 103 -11.43 3.75 14.07
CA VAL A 103 -11.02 5.07 14.52
C VAL A 103 -9.67 5.37 13.86
N PHE A 104 -9.49 6.58 13.32
CA PHE A 104 -8.20 6.97 12.77
C PHE A 104 -7.18 7.22 13.89
N THR A 105 -5.99 6.62 13.78
CA THR A 105 -4.94 6.75 14.80
C THR A 105 -4.11 8.04 14.66
N GLY A 106 -4.28 8.80 13.57
CA GLY A 106 -3.45 9.96 13.25
C GLY A 106 -2.11 9.63 12.61
N LYS A 107 -1.78 8.34 12.41
CA LYS A 107 -0.53 7.88 11.79
C LYS A 107 -0.80 7.18 10.47
N ARG A 108 -0.19 7.66 9.38
CA ARG A 108 -0.38 7.14 8.02
C ARG A 108 -1.89 6.98 7.72
N ASP A 109 -2.30 5.84 7.20
CA ASP A 109 -3.69 5.42 6.97
C ASP A 109 -4.12 4.35 7.99
N ILE A 110 -3.47 4.31 9.16
CA ILE A 110 -3.71 3.28 10.16
C ILE A 110 -4.98 3.63 10.95
N VAL A 111 -5.89 2.68 10.99
CA VAL A 111 -7.12 2.75 11.75
C VAL A 111 -7.19 1.63 12.80
N GLN A 112 -7.86 1.88 13.91
CA GLN A 112 -8.02 0.92 15.01
C GLN A 112 -9.50 0.70 15.33
N CYS A 113 -9.91 -0.56 15.47
CA CYS A 113 -11.25 -0.89 15.93
C CYS A 113 -11.42 -0.51 17.40
N PHE A 114 -12.47 0.27 17.72
CA PHE A 114 -12.73 0.69 19.10
C PHE A 114 -13.04 -0.48 20.05
N SER A 115 -13.61 -1.56 19.53
CA SER A 115 -14.05 -2.73 20.31
C SER A 115 -12.89 -3.72 20.52
N CYS A 116 -12.47 -4.41 19.46
CA CYS A 116 -11.46 -5.47 19.54
C CYS A 116 -10.02 -4.92 19.65
N GLY A 117 -9.80 -3.65 19.33
CA GLY A 117 -8.48 -3.03 19.34
C GLY A 117 -7.59 -3.42 18.15
N GLY A 118 -8.09 -4.21 17.21
CA GLY A 118 -7.37 -4.58 15.98
C GLY A 118 -7.09 -3.37 15.10
N CYS A 119 -5.88 -3.29 14.55
CA CYS A 119 -5.45 -2.18 13.71
C CYS A 119 -5.15 -2.65 12.28
N LEU A 120 -5.62 -1.87 11.31
CA LEU A 120 -5.40 -2.09 9.88
C LEU A 120 -4.81 -0.82 9.24
N GLY A 121 -4.06 -1.00 8.15
CA GLY A 121 -3.55 0.09 7.30
C GLY A 121 -3.11 -0.45 5.94
N ASN A 122 -2.54 0.40 5.10
CA ASN A 122 -2.29 0.13 3.68
C ASN A 122 -3.58 -0.23 2.92
N TRP A 123 -4.56 0.66 3.03
CA TRP A 123 -5.85 0.52 2.36
C TRP A 123 -5.73 0.74 0.84
N GLU A 124 -6.46 -0.06 0.07
CA GLU A 124 -6.60 0.00 -1.38
C GLU A 124 -8.06 0.38 -1.73
N ASP A 125 -8.27 1.03 -2.88
CA ASP A 125 -9.58 1.62 -3.25
C ASP A 125 -10.73 0.60 -3.37
N ASP A 126 -10.41 -0.69 -3.53
CA ASP A 126 -11.36 -1.80 -3.65
C ASP A 126 -11.61 -2.55 -2.33
N ASP A 127 -11.01 -2.09 -1.23
CA ASP A 127 -11.22 -2.70 0.07
C ASP A 127 -12.61 -2.44 0.62
N ASP A 128 -13.17 -3.47 1.25
CA ASP A 128 -14.37 -3.38 2.05
C ASP A 128 -13.97 -3.41 3.54
N PRO A 129 -14.19 -2.33 4.31
CA PRO A 129 -13.80 -2.27 5.71
C PRO A 129 -14.40 -3.39 6.57
N TRP A 130 -15.63 -3.82 6.29
CA TRP A 130 -16.28 -4.90 7.04
C TRP A 130 -15.64 -6.26 6.73
N LYS A 131 -15.37 -6.54 5.46
CA LYS A 131 -14.71 -7.80 5.05
C LYS A 131 -13.30 -7.88 5.61
N GLU A 132 -12.52 -6.80 5.49
CA GLU A 132 -11.15 -6.78 6.01
C GLU A 132 -11.14 -6.87 7.54
N HIS A 133 -12.06 -6.20 8.24
CA HIS A 133 -12.20 -6.34 9.69
C HIS A 133 -12.48 -7.80 10.10
N ALA A 134 -13.49 -8.43 9.50
CA ALA A 134 -13.86 -9.82 9.82
C ALA A 134 -12.76 -10.83 9.45
N LYS A 135 -12.04 -10.59 8.36
CA LYS A 135 -10.94 -11.43 7.88
C LYS A 135 -9.76 -11.43 8.86
N TRP A 136 -9.34 -10.26 9.33
CA TRP A 136 -8.15 -10.11 10.17
C TRP A 136 -8.44 -10.22 11.67
N PHE A 137 -9.64 -9.84 12.12
CA PHE A 137 -10.06 -9.89 13.52
C PHE A 137 -11.45 -10.53 13.66
N PRO A 138 -11.56 -11.87 13.52
CA PRO A 138 -12.84 -12.59 13.49
C PRO A 138 -13.55 -12.76 14.85
N LYS A 139 -13.01 -12.18 15.94
CA LYS A 139 -13.52 -12.32 17.31
C LYS A 139 -14.02 -10.97 17.82
#